data_AF-A0AAU3PCP1-F1
#
_entry.id   AF-A0AAU3PCP1-F1
#
_cell.length_a   1.000
_cell.length_b   1.000
_cell.length_c   1.000
_cell.angle_alpha   90.00
_cell.angle_beta   90.00
_cell.angle_gamma   90.00
#
_symmetry.space_group_name_H-M   'P 1'
#
loop_
_entity.id
_entity.type
_entity.pdbx_description
1 polymer ?
#
loop_
_entity_poly.entity_id
_entity_poly.type
_entity_poly.pdbx_seq_one_letter_code
_entity_poly.pdbx_strand_id
1 'polypeptide(L)'
;MLTVPARTWLRTDERGLPVAAEPVAGTEYDLRTPRAVGALRLDTPFADLDRDVDGRAVVRLAHPSGAFGTDVWLGEGADYVQLYTGDTLPPEGRRRAVAIEPMTCPPDGFRSGTGLVTLGPGEQHTVRWGITPWEE
;
A
#
# COMPACT_ATOMS: atom_id res chain seq x y z
N MET A 1 10.43 -1.52 10.84
CA MET A 1 10.02 -0.14 10.57
C MET A 1 9.35 -0.10 9.22
N LEU A 2 8.07 0.23 9.18
CA LEU A 2 7.28 0.39 7.97
C LEU A 2 7.31 1.86 7.55
N THR A 3 7.51 2.10 6.26
CA THR A 3 7.36 3.41 5.61
C THR A 3 6.47 3.24 4.39
N VAL A 4 5.44 4.08 4.27
CA VAL A 4 4.51 4.11 3.14
C VAL A 4 4.48 5.54 2.60
N PRO A 5 4.94 5.78 1.35
CA PRO A 5 5.03 7.11 0.78
C PRO A 5 3.67 7.53 0.23
N ALA A 6 2.66 7.66 1.09
CA ALA A 6 1.28 7.98 0.71
C ALA A 6 0.76 9.16 1.51
N ARG A 7 -0.04 10.02 0.87
CA ARG A 7 -0.64 11.20 1.52
C ARG A 7 -2.11 11.00 1.91
N THR A 8 -2.75 9.97 1.36
CA THR A 8 -4.17 9.67 1.55
C THR A 8 -4.35 8.20 1.94
N TRP A 9 -5.22 7.94 2.91
CA TRP A 9 -5.74 6.60 3.20
C TRP A 9 -7.23 6.55 2.85
N LEU A 10 -7.71 5.38 2.47
CA LEU A 10 -9.11 5.15 2.15
C LEU A 10 -9.79 4.51 3.35
N ARG A 11 -10.60 5.28 4.06
CA ARG A 11 -11.37 4.76 5.20
C ARG A 11 -12.42 3.79 4.69
N THR A 12 -12.44 2.59 5.26
CA THR A 12 -13.36 1.51 4.89
C THR A 12 -14.48 1.33 5.92
N ASP A 13 -15.60 0.77 5.48
CA ASP A 13 -16.65 0.27 6.36
C ASP A 13 -16.31 -1.14 6.91
N GLU A 14 -17.24 -1.72 7.68
CA GLU A 14 -17.09 -3.06 8.26
C GLU A 14 -16.95 -4.18 7.22
N ARG A 15 -17.30 -3.92 5.95
CA ARG A 15 -17.18 -4.85 4.83
C ARG A 15 -15.87 -4.66 4.07
N GLY A 16 -15.02 -3.72 4.49
CA GLY A 16 -13.78 -3.37 3.80
C GLY A 16 -14.00 -2.48 2.57
N LEU A 17 -15.19 -1.88 2.39
CA LEU A 17 -15.48 -1.02 1.24
C LEU A 17 -15.08 0.43 1.52
N PRO A 18 -14.34 1.10 0.63
CA PRO A 18 -14.00 2.51 0.79
C PRO A 18 -15.24 3.40 0.89
N VAL A 19 -15.32 4.21 1.96
CA VAL A 19 -16.39 5.18 2.20
C VAL A 19 -15.92 6.63 2.19
N ALA A 20 -14.61 6.87 2.38
CA ALA A 20 -14.00 8.19 2.29
C ALA A 20 -12.51 8.10 1.94
N ALA A 21 -11.99 9.13 1.29
CA ALA A 21 -10.56 9.37 1.13
C ALA A 21 -10.16 10.48 2.11
N GLU A 22 -9.20 10.21 2.98
CA GLU A 22 -8.81 11.13 4.05
C GLU A 22 -7.28 11.33 4.08
N PRO A 23 -6.79 12.53 4.42
CA PRO A 23 -5.36 12.76 4.60
C PRO A 23 -4.79 11.84 5.69
N VAL A 24 -3.59 11.31 5.48
CA VAL A 24 -2.89 10.55 6.53
C VAL A 24 -2.41 11.45 7.66
N ALA A 25 -2.15 12.74 7.37
CA ALA A 25 -1.56 13.67 8.32
C ALA A 25 -2.40 13.81 9.60
N GLY A 26 -1.76 13.61 10.76
CA GLY A 26 -2.43 13.65 12.06
C GLY A 26 -3.18 12.36 12.44
N THR A 27 -3.09 11.30 11.63
CA THR A 27 -3.68 9.99 11.91
C THR A 27 -2.61 8.95 12.26
N GLU A 28 -3.03 7.78 12.76
CA GLU A 28 -2.12 6.65 12.96
C GLU A 28 -1.57 6.07 11.65
N TYR A 29 -2.22 6.37 10.52
CA TYR A 29 -1.85 5.95 9.17
C TYR A 29 -0.82 6.87 8.51
N ASP A 30 -0.34 7.91 9.20
CA ASP A 30 0.84 8.67 8.75
C ASP A 30 2.10 7.81 8.90
N LEU A 31 2.42 7.11 7.82
CA LEU A 31 3.56 6.20 7.69
C LEU A 31 4.61 6.76 6.73
N ARG A 32 4.54 8.05 6.38
CA ARG A 32 5.51 8.70 5.46
C ARG A 32 6.93 8.73 6.01
N THR A 33 7.07 8.64 7.33
CA THR A 33 8.35 8.43 8.03
C THR A 33 8.38 7.03 8.67
N PRO A 34 9.57 6.42 8.86
CA PRO A 34 9.67 5.07 9.40
C PRO A 34 9.01 4.92 10.77
N ARG A 35 8.08 3.98 10.91
CA ARG A 35 7.42 3.66 12.19
C ARG A 35 7.39 2.17 12.48
N ALA A 36 7.37 1.79 13.75
CA ALA A 36 7.18 0.39 14.12
C ALA A 36 5.74 -0.02 13.77
N VAL A 37 5.55 -1.21 13.18
CA VAL A 37 4.21 -1.78 12.97
C VAL A 37 3.54 -1.98 14.34
N GLY A 38 4.26 -2.51 15.33
CA GLY A 38 3.84 -2.50 16.73
C GLY A 38 2.44 -3.09 16.92
N ALA A 39 1.52 -2.29 17.47
CA ALA A 39 0.10 -2.63 17.65
C ALA A 39 -0.81 -2.19 16.49
N LEU A 40 -0.30 -1.39 15.54
CA LEU A 40 -1.07 -0.87 14.40
C LEU A 40 -1.68 -2.03 13.62
N ARG A 41 -2.98 -1.93 13.32
CA ARG A 41 -3.70 -2.89 12.48
C ARG A 41 -3.97 -2.24 11.14
N LEU A 42 -3.53 -2.90 10.08
CA LEU A 42 -3.74 -2.47 8.72
C LEU A 42 -4.57 -3.53 8.01
N ASP A 43 -5.61 -3.04 7.37
CA ASP A 43 -6.30 -3.63 6.22
C ASP A 43 -6.76 -2.41 5.41
N THR A 44 -5.76 -1.66 4.97
CA THR A 44 -5.88 -0.23 4.71
C THR A 44 -5.35 0.10 3.32
N PRO A 45 -6.21 0.62 2.42
CA PRO A 45 -5.79 1.11 1.13
C PRO A 45 -5.23 2.53 1.25
N PHE A 46 -4.18 2.81 0.49
CA PHE A 46 -3.53 4.12 0.41
C PHE A 46 -3.49 4.61 -1.05
N ALA A 47 -3.46 5.94 -1.21
CA ALA A 47 -3.42 6.64 -2.49
C ALA A 47 -2.51 7.88 -2.38
N ASP A 48 -2.44 8.65 -3.47
CA ASP A 48 -1.61 9.87 -3.56
C ASP A 48 -0.16 9.60 -3.21
N LEU A 49 0.43 8.62 -3.90
CA LEU A 49 1.77 8.12 -3.63
C LEU A 49 2.84 9.15 -4.02
N ASP A 50 3.78 9.42 -3.12
CA ASP A 50 5.00 10.16 -3.41
C ASP A 50 5.92 9.26 -4.24
N ARG A 51 6.22 9.70 -5.47
CA ARG A 51 7.08 8.98 -6.42
C ARG A 51 8.44 9.67 -6.54
N ASP A 52 9.48 8.87 -6.69
CA ASP A 52 10.84 9.35 -6.97
C ASP A 52 11.03 9.79 -8.43
N VAL A 53 12.27 10.15 -8.78
CA VAL A 53 12.66 10.59 -10.12
C VAL A 53 12.50 9.52 -11.20
N ASP A 54 12.49 8.23 -10.80
CA ASP A 54 12.25 7.09 -11.68
C ASP A 54 10.75 6.74 -11.77
N GLY A 55 9.89 7.55 -11.16
CA GLY A 55 8.44 7.37 -11.13
C GLY A 55 7.97 6.27 -10.16
N ARG A 56 8.83 5.82 -9.24
CA ARG A 56 8.51 4.75 -8.30
C ARG A 56 8.09 5.30 -6.94
N ALA A 57 7.01 4.76 -6.41
CA ALA A 57 6.70 4.88 -4.98
C ALA A 57 7.25 3.65 -4.26
N VAL A 58 7.96 3.81 -3.14
CA VAL A 58 8.63 2.71 -2.44
C VAL A 58 8.05 2.51 -1.05
N VAL A 59 7.32 1.41 -0.85
CA VAL A 59 6.93 0.95 0.48
C VAL A 59 8.09 0.13 1.05
N ARG A 60 8.54 0.49 2.25
CA ARG A 60 9.73 -0.12 2.88
C ARG A 60 9.37 -0.79 4.19
N LEU A 61 9.81 -2.03 4.36
CA LEU A 61 9.85 -2.73 5.64
C LEU A 61 11.31 -3.00 6.03
N ALA A 62 11.84 -2.17 6.92
CA ALA A 62 13.20 -2.28 7.43
C ALA A 62 13.26 -3.00 8.79
N HIS A 63 14.35 -3.69 9.10
CA HIS A 63 14.67 -4.10 10.45
C HIS A 63 14.84 -2.88 11.37
N PRO A 64 14.48 -2.92 12.67
CA PRO A 64 14.65 -1.79 13.58
C PRO A 64 16.08 -1.26 13.72
N SER A 65 17.10 -2.08 13.45
CA SER A 65 18.50 -1.63 13.45
C SER A 65 18.87 -0.78 12.23
N GLY A 66 18.04 -0.77 11.17
CA GLY A 66 18.35 -0.14 9.89
C GLY A 66 19.25 -0.95 8.97
N ALA A 67 19.85 -2.06 9.43
CA ALA A 67 20.89 -2.78 8.69
C ALA A 67 20.39 -3.63 7.50
N PHE A 68 19.11 -3.99 7.47
CA PHE A 68 18.53 -4.75 6.36
C PHE A 68 17.03 -4.50 6.25
N GLY A 69 16.46 -4.82 5.09
CA GLY A 69 15.05 -4.70 4.85
C GLY A 69 14.62 -5.12 3.46
N THR A 70 13.35 -4.87 3.17
CA THR A 70 12.75 -5.14 1.87
C THR A 70 11.95 -3.94 1.42
N ASP A 71 12.19 -3.55 0.17
CA ASP A 71 11.43 -2.54 -0.53
C ASP A 71 10.46 -3.21 -1.51
N VAL A 72 9.22 -2.74 -1.52
CA VAL A 72 8.25 -3.01 -2.58
C VAL A 72 8.04 -1.70 -3.32
N TRP A 73 8.48 -1.65 -4.57
CA TRP A 73 8.35 -0.46 -5.40
C TRP A 73 7.17 -0.60 -6.36
N LEU A 74 6.40 0.48 -6.48
CA LEU A 74 5.23 0.63 -7.33
C LEU A 74 5.60 1.61 -8.44
N GLY A 75 5.67 1.12 -9.68
CA GLY A 75 5.98 1.90 -10.86
C GLY A 75 4.72 2.30 -11.63
N GLU A 76 4.86 2.31 -12.95
CA GLU A 76 3.77 2.59 -13.91
C GLU A 76 2.53 1.74 -13.64
N GLY A 77 1.36 2.37 -13.67
CA GLY A 77 0.06 1.71 -13.53
C GLY A 77 -0.32 1.29 -12.11
N ALA A 78 0.55 1.45 -11.12
CA ALA A 78 0.26 1.10 -9.73
C ALA A 78 0.11 2.36 -8.86
N ASP A 79 -1.09 2.95 -8.86
CA ASP A 79 -1.39 4.25 -8.23
C ASP A 79 -1.98 4.14 -6.80
N TYR A 80 -2.29 2.91 -6.37
CA TYR A 80 -2.82 2.61 -5.05
C TYR A 80 -2.01 1.47 -4.41
N VAL A 81 -2.02 1.38 -3.08
CA VAL A 81 -1.41 0.25 -2.36
C VAL A 81 -2.27 -0.18 -1.18
N GLN A 82 -2.56 -1.48 -1.07
CA GLN A 82 -3.16 -2.07 0.12
C GLN A 82 -2.07 -2.54 1.07
N LEU A 83 -2.16 -2.16 2.35
CA LEU A 83 -1.37 -2.78 3.40
C LEU A 83 -2.26 -3.64 4.31
N TYR A 84 -1.83 -4.87 4.55
CA TYR A 84 -2.53 -5.79 5.45
C TYR A 84 -1.57 -6.47 6.44
N THR A 85 -1.85 -6.34 7.74
CA THR A 85 -1.01 -6.90 8.82
C THR A 85 -1.43 -8.29 9.28
N GLY A 86 -2.34 -8.97 8.57
CA GLY A 86 -2.69 -10.35 8.89
C GLY A 86 -3.61 -10.51 10.11
N ASP A 87 -4.29 -9.45 10.57
CA ASP A 87 -5.06 -9.47 11.83
C ASP A 87 -6.26 -10.42 11.80
N THR A 88 -6.89 -10.63 10.64
CA THR A 88 -8.06 -11.51 10.49
C THR A 88 -7.69 -12.97 10.20
N LEU A 89 -6.40 -13.27 10.02
CA LEU A 89 -5.93 -14.64 9.78
C LEU A 89 -6.13 -15.54 11.01
N PRO A 90 -6.20 -16.87 10.81
CA PRO A 90 -6.11 -17.85 11.88
C PRO A 90 -4.87 -17.66 12.77
N PRO A 91 -4.90 -18.11 14.04
CA PRO A 91 -3.83 -17.87 15.02
C PRO A 91 -2.41 -18.22 14.54
N GLU A 92 -2.26 -19.27 13.73
CA GLU A 92 -0.98 -19.73 13.20
C GLU A 92 -0.32 -18.75 12.23
N GLY A 93 -1.12 -18.00 11.47
CA GLY A 93 -0.67 -17.04 10.46
C GLY A 93 -0.84 -15.57 10.87
N ARG A 94 -1.60 -15.31 11.94
CA ARG A 94 -1.91 -13.96 12.40
C ARG A 94 -0.63 -13.17 12.69
N ARG A 95 -0.52 -11.99 12.08
CA ARG A 95 0.56 -11.02 12.35
C ARG A 95 1.97 -11.55 12.13
N ARG A 96 2.14 -12.53 11.22
CA ARG A 96 3.46 -13.11 10.87
C ARG A 96 4.15 -12.41 9.71
N ALA A 97 3.40 -11.61 8.94
CA ALA A 97 3.87 -10.87 7.79
C ALA A 97 3.06 -9.57 7.62
N VAL A 98 3.53 -8.71 6.71
CA VAL A 98 2.77 -7.58 6.19
C VAL A 98 2.64 -7.78 4.69
N ALA A 99 1.40 -7.80 4.19
CA ALA A 99 1.16 -7.76 2.75
C ALA A 99 1.24 -6.31 2.27
N ILE A 100 1.88 -6.11 1.11
CA ILE A 100 1.98 -4.85 0.39
C ILE A 100 1.50 -5.16 -1.02
N GLU A 101 0.34 -4.62 -1.40
CA GLU A 101 -0.36 -5.01 -2.62
C GLU A 101 -0.51 -3.80 -3.54
N PRO A 102 0.36 -3.65 -4.56
CA PRO A 102 0.20 -2.62 -5.59
C PRO A 102 -1.10 -2.82 -6.36
N MET A 103 -1.87 -1.75 -6.55
CA MET A 103 -3.17 -1.78 -7.22
C MET A 103 -3.29 -0.67 -8.26
N THR A 104 -4.02 -0.95 -9.34
CA THR A 104 -4.32 0.01 -10.42
C THR A 104 -5.42 0.99 -10.05
N CYS A 105 -6.32 0.56 -9.16
CA CYS A 105 -7.49 1.31 -8.70
C CYS A 105 -7.75 0.95 -7.22
N PRO A 106 -8.55 1.75 -6.48
CA PRO A 106 -8.88 1.40 -5.12
C PRO A 106 -9.83 0.19 -5.06
N PRO A 107 -10.01 -0.43 -3.87
CA PRO A 107 -11.04 -1.45 -3.70
C PRO A 107 -12.41 -0.95 -4.16
N ASP A 108 -13.26 -1.87 -4.62
CA ASP A 108 -14.59 -1.56 -5.13
C ASP A 108 -14.59 -0.70 -6.42
N GLY A 109 -13.50 -0.76 -7.19
CA GLY A 109 -13.30 -0.01 -8.43
C GLY A 109 -14.37 -0.23 -9.51
N PHE A 110 -14.90 -1.45 -9.66
CA PHE A 110 -15.97 -1.71 -10.64
C PHE A 110 -17.32 -1.04 -10.28
N ARG A 111 -17.63 -0.90 -8.98
CA ARG A 111 -18.86 -0.23 -8.54
C ARG A 111 -18.69 1.28 -8.51
N SER A 112 -17.55 1.75 -8.04
CA SER A 112 -17.28 3.20 -7.86
C SER A 112 -16.86 3.89 -9.16
N GLY A 113 -16.22 3.17 -10.09
CA GLY A 113 -15.57 3.73 -11.27
C GLY A 113 -14.27 4.48 -10.97
N THR A 114 -13.88 4.63 -9.71
CA THR A 114 -12.68 5.38 -9.30
C THR A 114 -11.42 4.67 -9.77
N GLY A 115 -10.53 5.40 -10.46
CA GLY A 115 -9.25 4.87 -10.94
C GLY A 115 -9.37 3.70 -11.93
N LEU A 116 -10.57 3.38 -12.40
CA LEU A 116 -10.81 2.21 -13.22
C LEU A 116 -10.21 2.42 -14.62
N VAL A 117 -9.30 1.54 -15.01
CA VAL A 117 -8.80 1.47 -16.39
C VAL A 117 -9.73 0.57 -17.19
N THR A 118 -10.35 1.11 -18.23
CA THR A 118 -11.18 0.34 -19.18
C THR A 118 -10.41 0.18 -20.48
N LEU A 119 -10.37 -1.05 -21.00
CA LEU A 119 -9.69 -1.38 -22.25
C LEU A 119 -10.72 -1.77 -23.32
N GLY A 120 -10.66 -1.08 -24.44
CA GLY A 120 -11.31 -1.49 -25.68
C GLY A 120 -10.56 -2.64 -26.37
N PRO A 121 -11.14 -3.23 -27.43
CA PRO A 121 -10.48 -4.26 -28.21
C PRO A 121 -9.12 -3.79 -28.76
N GLY A 122 -8.05 -4.51 -28.42
CA GLY A 122 -6.69 -4.23 -28.89
C GLY A 122 -5.90 -3.24 -28.01
N GLU A 123 -6.52 -2.62 -27.01
CA GLU A 123 -5.81 -1.75 -26.06
C GLU A 123 -5.03 -2.56 -25.02
N GLN A 124 -4.00 -1.93 -24.45
CA GLN A 124 -3.12 -2.54 -23.45
C GLN A 124 -2.97 -1.61 -22.26
N HIS A 125 -2.93 -2.20 -21.06
CA HIS A 125 -2.55 -1.52 -19.83
C HIS A 125 -1.34 -2.25 -19.23
N THR A 126 -0.36 -1.48 -18.76
CA THR A 126 0.84 -2.02 -18.14
C THR A 126 0.91 -1.60 -16.69
N VAL A 127 1.19 -2.59 -15.83
CA VAL A 127 1.46 -2.38 -14.41
C VAL A 127 2.86 -2.90 -14.11
N ARG A 128 3.70 -2.08 -13.51
CA ARG A 128 5.08 -2.45 -13.14
C ARG A 128 5.28 -2.24 -11.64
N TRP A 129 5.75 -3.27 -10.98
CA TRP A 129 6.13 -3.25 -9.57
C TRP A 129 7.22 -4.29 -9.34
N GLY A 130 7.86 -4.26 -8.19
CA GLY A 130 8.83 -5.29 -7.83
C GLY A 130 9.25 -5.23 -6.38
N ILE A 131 10.10 -6.20 -6.02
CA ILE A 131 10.58 -6.39 -4.65
C ILE A 131 12.11 -6.34 -4.70
N THR A 132 12.70 -5.58 -3.79
CA THR A 132 14.15 -5.44 -3.68
C THR A 132 14.55 -5.61 -2.20
N PRO A 133 15.10 -6.78 -1.81
CA PRO A 133 15.77 -6.88 -0.53
C PRO A 133 17.07 -6.08 -0.55
N TRP A 134 17.46 -5.58 0.60
CA TRP A 134 18.70 -4.82 0.77
C TRP A 134 19.31 -5.09 2.15
N GLU A 135 20.63 -4.97 2.20
CA GLU A 135 21.48 -5.04 3.39
C GLU A 135 22.51 -3.91 3.28
N GLU A 136 22.85 -3.27 4.40
CA GLU A 136 23.95 -2.29 4.49
C GLU A 136 25.31 -2.94 4.72
#